data_AF-A0A1G8HMR3-F1
#
_entry.id   AF-A0A1G8HMR3-F1
#
_cell.length_a   1.000
_cell.length_b   1.000
_cell.length_c   1.000
_cell.angle_alpha   90.00
_cell.angle_beta   90.00
_cell.angle_gamma   90.00
#
_symmetry.space_group_name_H-M   'P 1'
#
loop_
_entity.id
_entity.type
_entity.pdbx_description
1 polymer ?
#
loop_
_entity_poly.entity_id
_entity_poly.type
_entity_poly.pdbx_seq_one_letter_code
_entity_poly.pdbx_strand_id
1 'polypeptide(L)'
;MRYIKTVFVISFCFSLMLGCAAQAEQQGGGDSDYEETKKMLVDLLKTDDGKNAIREILSDEEMKQNIVMDQETVKKSIESTMTSDKGKQFWQEMMKDPEFSKALADSMQQENEKLIKGLMKDPEYQSMLMDVLKDPEMEKTTLELLKGKEYRQQVMNIMTESFESPHFKAKVSEILEKVAEKQMSKEDSGGKEQGGGQSQDGGGGESGGSGEGGGS
;
A
#
# COMPACT_ATOMS: atom_id res chain seq x y z
N MET A 1 107.37 -13.89 46.01
CA MET A 1 106.59 -12.65 46.28
C MET A 1 105.72 -12.14 45.10
N ARG A 2 105.67 -12.82 43.93
CA ARG A 2 104.77 -12.42 42.82
C ARG A 2 103.41 -13.13 42.85
N TYR A 3 103.37 -14.41 43.22
CA TYR A 3 102.14 -15.21 43.26
C TYR A 3 101.14 -14.82 44.37
N ILE A 4 101.64 -14.34 45.52
CA ILE A 4 100.78 -13.86 46.64
C ILE A 4 99.95 -12.63 46.23
N LYS A 5 100.51 -11.74 45.39
CA LYS A 5 99.79 -10.56 44.88
C LYS A 5 98.73 -10.95 43.86
N THR A 6 99.00 -11.96 43.02
CA THR A 6 98.04 -12.45 42.02
C THR A 6 96.85 -13.18 42.66
N VAL A 7 97.09 -13.96 43.72
CA VAL A 7 96.02 -14.65 44.46
C VAL A 7 95.11 -13.67 45.19
N PHE A 8 95.64 -12.59 45.78
CA PHE A 8 94.83 -11.57 46.45
C PHE A 8 93.94 -10.78 45.47
N VAL A 9 94.44 -10.48 44.27
CA VAL A 9 93.67 -9.77 43.23
C VAL A 9 92.54 -10.65 42.66
N ILE A 10 92.79 -11.95 42.49
CA ILE A 10 91.77 -12.90 42.01
C ILE A 10 90.69 -13.13 43.07
N SER A 11 91.08 -13.22 44.36
CA SER A 11 90.12 -13.36 45.46
C SER A 11 89.22 -12.13 45.62
N PHE A 12 89.75 -10.92 45.41
CA PHE A 12 88.97 -9.68 45.48
C PHE A 12 88.01 -9.52 44.29
N CYS A 13 88.39 -10.03 43.11
CA CYS A 13 87.54 -9.99 41.92
C CYS A 13 86.35 -10.98 42.01
N PHE A 14 86.51 -12.11 42.72
CA PHE A 14 85.44 -13.09 42.91
C PHE A 14 84.35 -12.61 43.89
N SER A 15 84.69 -11.79 44.88
CA SER A 15 83.74 -11.19 45.82
C SER A 15 82.83 -10.11 45.22
N LEU A 16 83.21 -9.49 44.10
CA LEU A 16 82.40 -8.47 43.42
C LEU A 16 81.28 -9.05 42.54
N MET A 17 81.39 -10.31 42.11
CA MET A 17 80.38 -10.96 41.25
C MET A 17 79.22 -11.60 42.04
N LEU A 18 79.37 -11.84 43.35
CA LEU A 18 78.32 -12.38 44.23
C LEU A 18 77.40 -11.30 44.84
N GLY A 19 77.75 -10.01 44.71
CA GLY A 19 76.95 -8.89 45.24
C GLY A 19 75.74 -8.49 44.38
N CYS A 20 75.64 -9.00 43.14
CA CYS A 20 74.54 -8.67 42.22
C CYS A 20 73.46 -9.76 42.15
N ALA A 21 73.48 -10.75 43.05
CA ALA A 21 72.51 -11.84 43.13
C ALA A 21 71.67 -11.85 44.43
N ALA A 22 71.94 -10.95 45.38
CA ALA A 22 71.23 -10.86 46.66
C ALA A 22 69.94 -10.00 46.61
N GLN A 23 69.48 -9.60 45.43
CA GLN A 23 68.23 -8.83 45.25
C GLN A 23 67.21 -9.56 44.34
N ALA A 24 67.35 -10.88 44.19
CA ALA A 24 66.47 -11.71 43.37
C ALA A 24 65.66 -12.75 44.17
N GLU A 25 65.55 -12.61 45.50
CA GLU A 25 64.67 -13.43 46.35
C GLU A 25 63.63 -12.59 47.10
N GLN A 26 62.78 -11.89 46.34
CA GLN A 26 61.47 -11.51 46.84
C GLN A 26 60.41 -11.91 45.80
N GLN A 27 60.23 -13.23 45.68
CA GLN A 27 59.09 -13.82 45.00
C GLN A 27 58.19 -14.46 46.06
N GLY A 28 57.05 -13.82 46.31
CA GLY A 28 55.94 -14.37 47.07
C GLY A 28 54.65 -13.77 46.54
N GLY A 29 54.06 -14.38 45.51
CA GLY A 29 52.84 -13.82 44.89
C GLY A 29 52.32 -14.45 43.59
N GLY A 30 52.67 -15.70 43.24
CA GLY A 30 52.37 -16.25 41.90
C GLY A 30 50.90 -16.35 41.47
N ASP A 31 49.94 -16.31 42.40
CA ASP A 31 48.49 -16.38 42.11
C ASP A 31 47.76 -15.05 42.41
N SER A 32 48.29 -14.26 43.37
CA SER A 32 47.78 -12.92 43.71
C SER A 32 48.14 -11.89 42.63
N ASP A 33 49.37 -11.96 42.10
CA ASP A 33 49.85 -11.02 41.09
C ASP A 33 49.15 -11.22 39.74
N TYR A 34 48.68 -12.44 39.43
CA TYR A 34 47.97 -12.71 38.18
C TYR A 34 46.57 -12.10 38.17
N GLU A 35 45.78 -12.29 39.25
CA GLU A 35 44.47 -11.67 39.36
C GLU A 35 44.57 -10.14 39.51
N GLU A 36 45.61 -9.63 40.16
CA GLU A 36 45.88 -8.19 40.23
C GLU A 36 46.30 -7.61 38.87
N THR A 37 47.17 -8.29 38.12
CA THR A 37 47.59 -7.89 36.76
C THR A 37 46.43 -7.97 35.78
N LYS A 38 45.57 -9.00 35.89
CA LYS A 38 44.35 -9.13 35.09
C LYS A 38 43.35 -8.04 35.39
N LYS A 39 43.14 -7.71 36.67
CA LYS A 39 42.29 -6.59 37.07
C LYS A 39 42.85 -5.26 36.55
N MET A 40 44.15 -5.05 36.67
CA MET A 40 44.84 -3.89 36.12
C MET A 40 44.70 -3.80 34.59
N LEU A 41 44.82 -4.91 33.87
CA LEU A 41 44.63 -4.95 32.41
C LEU A 41 43.18 -4.65 32.02
N VAL A 42 42.20 -5.20 32.74
CA VAL A 42 40.78 -4.92 32.54
C VAL A 42 40.47 -3.45 32.84
N ASP A 43 41.07 -2.89 33.88
CA ASP A 43 40.89 -1.49 34.26
C ASP A 43 41.58 -0.56 33.24
N LEU A 44 42.75 -0.92 32.72
CA LEU A 44 43.42 -0.23 31.61
C LEU A 44 42.55 -0.19 30.34
N LEU A 45 41.94 -1.34 29.97
CA LEU A 45 41.01 -1.41 28.84
C LEU A 45 39.73 -0.58 29.05
N LYS A 46 39.28 -0.44 30.30
CA LYS A 46 38.11 0.38 30.67
C LYS A 46 38.43 1.87 30.83
N THR A 47 39.70 2.21 31.01
CA THR A 47 40.18 3.58 31.12
C THR A 47 39.90 4.32 29.81
N ASP A 48 39.74 5.65 29.88
CA ASP A 48 39.45 6.45 28.70
C ASP A 48 40.54 6.32 27.63
N ASP A 49 41.81 6.19 28.04
CA ASP A 49 42.93 5.90 27.14
C ASP A 49 42.77 4.56 26.41
N GLY A 50 42.37 3.49 27.12
CA GLY A 50 42.12 2.18 26.51
C GLY A 50 40.94 2.21 25.52
N LYS A 51 39.85 2.90 25.87
CA LYS A 51 38.71 3.10 24.96
C LYS A 51 39.09 3.97 23.76
N ASN A 52 39.92 4.99 23.95
CA ASN A 52 40.36 5.88 22.89
C ASN A 52 41.33 5.16 21.95
N ALA A 53 42.26 4.37 22.47
CA ALA A 53 43.15 3.52 21.66
C ALA A 53 42.35 2.50 20.83
N ILE A 54 41.33 1.85 21.42
CA ILE A 54 40.45 0.95 20.66
C ILE A 54 39.66 1.73 19.60
N ARG A 55 39.14 2.92 19.91
CA ARG A 55 38.43 3.76 18.93
C ARG A 55 39.34 4.23 17.80
N GLU A 56 40.59 4.55 18.09
CA GLU A 56 41.59 4.95 17.10
C GLU A 56 41.92 3.79 16.17
N ILE A 57 42.16 2.59 16.73
CA ILE A 57 42.34 1.35 15.98
C ILE A 57 41.09 1.02 15.14
N LEU A 58 39.88 1.18 15.68
CA LEU A 58 38.63 0.98 14.93
C LEU A 58 38.34 2.10 13.92
N SER A 59 39.01 3.25 14.04
CA SER A 59 38.87 4.37 13.12
C SER A 59 39.83 4.26 11.94
N ASP A 60 40.87 3.43 12.07
CA ASP A 60 41.77 3.06 10.99
C ASP A 60 41.01 2.30 9.88
N GLU A 61 41.16 2.75 8.64
CA GLU A 61 40.45 2.20 7.49
C GLU A 61 40.86 0.75 7.18
N GLU A 62 42.12 0.37 7.43
CA GLU A 62 42.61 -1.01 7.24
C GLU A 62 41.97 -1.94 8.27
N MET A 63 41.85 -1.48 9.51
CA MET A 63 41.19 -2.25 10.56
C MET A 63 39.68 -2.27 10.40
N LYS A 64 39.04 -1.18 9.94
CA LYS A 64 37.62 -1.19 9.56
C LYS A 64 37.36 -2.21 8.47
N GLN A 65 38.18 -2.29 7.44
CA GLN A 65 37.99 -3.29 6.39
C GLN A 65 38.11 -4.73 6.90
N ASN A 66 39.00 -4.97 7.88
CA ASN A 66 39.18 -6.28 8.51
C ASN A 66 38.10 -6.62 9.57
N ILE A 67 37.43 -5.63 10.16
CA ILE A 67 36.32 -5.79 11.14
C ILE A 67 34.94 -5.71 10.50
N VAL A 68 34.79 -4.95 9.43
CA VAL A 68 33.59 -4.92 8.59
C VAL A 68 33.47 -6.33 8.03
N MET A 69 32.46 -7.04 8.54
CA MET A 69 32.05 -8.33 7.98
C MET A 69 32.03 -8.21 6.46
N ASP A 70 32.61 -9.20 5.79
CA ASP A 70 32.63 -9.33 4.34
C ASP A 70 31.31 -8.79 3.74
N GLN A 71 31.41 -7.79 2.86
CA GLN A 71 30.26 -7.09 2.29
C GLN A 71 29.25 -8.07 1.67
N GLU A 72 29.74 -9.16 1.10
CA GLU A 72 28.90 -10.22 0.55
C GLU A 72 28.13 -10.95 1.66
N THR A 73 28.77 -11.27 2.78
CA THR A 73 28.15 -11.85 3.97
C THR A 73 27.13 -10.91 4.62
N VAL A 74 27.43 -9.60 4.73
CA VAL A 74 26.47 -8.59 5.24
C VAL A 74 25.28 -8.49 4.31
N LYS A 75 25.50 -8.35 3.01
CA LYS A 75 24.45 -8.29 2.00
C LYS A 75 23.57 -9.54 2.03
N LYS A 76 24.16 -10.73 2.03
CA LYS A 76 23.41 -12.01 2.14
C LYS A 76 22.62 -12.11 3.42
N SER A 77 23.17 -11.65 4.55
CA SER A 77 22.48 -11.67 5.84
C SER A 77 21.28 -10.72 5.85
N ILE A 78 21.43 -9.52 5.28
CA ILE A 78 20.33 -8.56 5.12
C ILE A 78 19.27 -9.12 4.17
N GLU A 79 19.65 -9.60 2.98
CA GLU A 79 18.73 -10.20 2.01
C GLU A 79 17.99 -11.39 2.60
N SER A 80 18.70 -12.31 3.27
CA SER A 80 18.10 -13.48 3.93
C SER A 80 17.15 -13.06 5.04
N THR A 81 17.53 -12.09 5.88
CA THR A 81 16.67 -11.60 6.97
C THR A 81 15.42 -10.93 6.41
N MET A 82 15.56 -10.06 5.42
CA MET A 82 14.46 -9.31 4.81
C MET A 82 13.50 -10.18 4.01
N THR A 83 13.99 -11.26 3.38
CA THR A 83 13.18 -12.20 2.60
C THR A 83 12.63 -13.38 3.41
N SER A 84 13.17 -13.61 4.62
CA SER A 84 12.66 -14.62 5.54
C SER A 84 11.24 -14.33 6.02
N ASP A 85 10.58 -15.35 6.58
CA ASP A 85 9.26 -15.15 7.18
C ASP A 85 9.28 -14.19 8.37
N LYS A 86 10.41 -14.09 9.10
CA LYS A 86 10.61 -13.05 10.13
C LYS A 86 10.65 -11.65 9.51
N GLY A 87 11.30 -11.51 8.36
CA GLY A 87 11.29 -10.27 7.58
C GLY A 87 9.88 -9.88 7.13
N LYS A 88 9.10 -10.84 6.61
CA LYS A 88 7.68 -10.60 6.25
C LYS A 88 6.86 -10.13 7.46
N GLN A 89 7.01 -10.78 8.61
CA GLN A 89 6.34 -10.36 9.84
C GLN A 89 6.77 -8.96 10.28
N PHE A 90 8.06 -8.66 10.22
CA PHE A 90 8.58 -7.33 10.49
C PHE A 90 7.93 -6.27 9.59
N TRP A 91 7.89 -6.51 8.27
CA TRP A 91 7.21 -5.61 7.33
C TRP A 91 5.71 -5.46 7.62
N GLN A 92 5.02 -6.56 7.95
CA GLN A 92 3.59 -6.51 8.31
C GLN A 92 3.32 -5.68 9.56
N GLU A 93 4.19 -5.74 10.58
CA GLU A 93 4.05 -4.90 11.78
C GLU A 93 4.43 -3.45 11.49
N MET A 94 5.52 -3.21 10.75
CA MET A 94 5.95 -1.85 10.40
C MET A 94 4.92 -1.12 9.52
N MET A 95 4.23 -1.84 8.63
CA MET A 95 3.16 -1.23 7.81
C MET A 95 1.94 -0.80 8.63
N LYS A 96 1.78 -1.27 9.87
CA LYS A 96 0.73 -0.77 10.77
C LYS A 96 1.11 0.55 11.42
N ASP A 97 2.40 0.91 11.44
CA ASP A 97 2.85 2.21 11.93
C ASP A 97 2.54 3.29 10.88
N PRO A 98 1.72 4.30 11.22
CA PRO A 98 1.37 5.38 10.29
C PRO A 98 2.57 6.22 9.83
N GLU A 99 3.57 6.45 10.68
CA GLU A 99 4.74 7.26 10.30
C GLU A 99 5.59 6.52 9.27
N PHE A 100 5.84 5.24 9.53
CA PHE A 100 6.54 4.36 8.61
C PHE A 100 5.78 4.21 7.27
N SER A 101 4.48 3.91 7.33
CA SER A 101 3.65 3.74 6.13
C SER A 101 3.56 5.01 5.31
N LYS A 102 3.51 6.19 5.95
CA LYS A 102 3.56 7.47 5.24
C LYS A 102 4.89 7.67 4.54
N ALA A 103 6.00 7.48 5.25
CA ALA A 103 7.34 7.64 4.66
C ALA A 103 7.56 6.67 3.48
N LEU A 104 7.09 5.42 3.62
CA LEU A 104 7.14 4.45 2.54
C LEU A 104 6.26 4.87 1.35
N ALA A 105 5.01 5.27 1.60
CA ALA A 105 4.10 5.73 0.55
C ALA A 105 4.64 6.95 -0.19
N ASP A 106 5.18 7.94 0.53
CA ASP A 106 5.80 9.13 -0.05
C ASP A 106 7.01 8.75 -0.92
N SER A 107 7.84 7.79 -0.46
CA SER A 107 8.99 7.31 -1.23
C SER A 107 8.60 6.58 -2.53
N MET A 108 7.45 5.89 -2.53
CA MET A 108 6.96 5.11 -3.67
C MET A 108 6.01 5.90 -4.57
N GLN A 109 5.57 7.10 -4.16
CA GLN A 109 4.49 7.85 -4.81
C GLN A 109 4.71 8.02 -6.31
N GLN A 110 5.90 8.45 -6.73
CA GLN A 110 6.19 8.75 -8.13
C GLN A 110 6.15 7.50 -9.02
N GLU A 111 6.76 6.40 -8.56
CA GLU A 111 6.77 5.14 -9.31
C GLU A 111 5.39 4.47 -9.30
N ASN A 112 4.66 4.58 -8.19
CA ASN A 112 3.30 4.07 -8.10
C ASN A 112 2.34 4.85 -9.02
N GLU A 113 2.50 6.18 -9.13
CA GLU A 113 1.74 7.00 -10.08
C GLU A 113 2.03 6.59 -11.53
N LYS A 114 3.31 6.39 -11.88
CA LYS A 114 3.69 5.90 -13.22
C LYS A 114 3.09 4.53 -13.50
N LEU A 115 3.15 3.61 -12.54
CA LEU A 115 2.56 2.28 -12.65
C LEU A 115 1.05 2.37 -12.90
N ILE A 116 0.32 3.12 -12.07
CA ILE A 116 -1.14 3.28 -12.21
C ILE A 116 -1.49 3.93 -13.56
N LYS A 117 -0.75 4.96 -14.00
CA LYS A 117 -0.94 5.56 -15.33
C LYS A 117 -0.65 4.60 -16.48
N GLY A 118 0.30 3.69 -16.30
CA GLY A 118 0.58 2.60 -17.23
C GLY A 118 -0.58 1.60 -17.27
N LEU A 119 -1.02 1.12 -16.11
CA LEU A 119 -2.14 0.18 -15.96
C LEU A 119 -3.44 0.75 -16.53
N MET A 120 -3.72 2.05 -16.39
CA MET A 120 -4.91 2.66 -17.02
C MET A 120 -4.93 2.54 -18.55
N LYS A 121 -3.80 2.27 -19.20
CA LYS A 121 -3.71 2.03 -20.65
C LYS A 121 -3.68 0.53 -21.00
N ASP A 122 -3.58 -0.33 -19.99
CA ASP A 122 -3.56 -1.77 -20.16
C ASP A 122 -4.99 -2.31 -20.35
N PRO A 123 -5.24 -3.17 -21.37
CA PRO A 123 -6.58 -3.69 -21.64
C PRO A 123 -7.19 -4.51 -20.50
N GLU A 124 -6.39 -5.29 -19.77
CA GLU A 124 -6.89 -6.13 -18.68
C GLU A 124 -7.32 -5.26 -17.49
N TYR A 125 -6.48 -4.28 -17.14
CA TYR A 125 -6.82 -3.32 -16.09
C TYR A 125 -8.01 -2.44 -16.47
N GLN A 126 -8.13 -2.02 -17.73
CA GLN A 126 -9.31 -1.32 -18.23
C GLN A 126 -10.57 -2.18 -18.13
N SER A 127 -10.50 -3.48 -18.42
CA SER A 127 -11.64 -4.38 -18.27
C SER A 127 -12.08 -4.45 -16.81
N MET A 128 -11.14 -4.61 -15.87
CA MET A 128 -11.46 -4.59 -14.44
C MET A 128 -12.09 -3.26 -14.03
N LEU A 129 -11.57 -2.13 -14.52
CA LEU A 129 -12.15 -0.81 -14.24
C LEU A 129 -13.56 -0.67 -14.82
N MET A 130 -13.83 -1.21 -16.02
CA MET A 130 -15.16 -1.22 -16.60
C MET A 130 -16.15 -2.05 -15.79
N ASP A 131 -15.70 -3.12 -15.15
CA ASP A 131 -16.54 -3.92 -14.27
C ASP A 131 -16.87 -3.16 -12.97
N VAL A 132 -15.92 -2.38 -12.43
CA VAL A 132 -16.20 -1.45 -11.32
C VAL A 132 -17.21 -0.38 -11.73
N LEU A 133 -17.12 0.16 -12.96
CA LEU A 133 -18.07 1.16 -13.47
C LEU A 133 -19.49 0.61 -13.70
N LYS A 134 -19.65 -0.71 -13.82
CA LYS A 134 -20.97 -1.37 -13.93
C LYS A 134 -21.59 -1.67 -12.57
N ASP A 135 -20.96 -1.26 -11.47
CA ASP A 135 -21.55 -1.45 -10.15
C ASP A 135 -22.92 -0.74 -10.05
N PRO A 136 -23.93 -1.32 -9.36
CA PRO A 136 -25.26 -0.71 -9.25
C PRO A 136 -25.26 0.72 -8.68
N GLU A 137 -24.30 1.08 -7.83
CA GLU A 137 -24.17 2.44 -7.31
C GLU A 137 -23.79 3.42 -8.43
N MET A 138 -22.83 3.03 -9.27
CA MET A 138 -22.41 3.80 -10.44
C MET A 138 -23.52 3.90 -11.50
N GLU A 139 -24.28 2.82 -11.69
CA GLU A 139 -25.47 2.83 -12.56
C GLU A 139 -26.49 3.85 -12.07
N LYS A 140 -26.78 3.85 -10.76
CA LYS A 140 -27.73 4.80 -10.16
C LYS A 140 -27.29 6.25 -10.36
N THR A 141 -26.03 6.56 -10.07
CA THR A 141 -25.47 7.91 -10.30
C THR A 141 -25.55 8.31 -11.77
N THR A 142 -25.26 7.37 -12.68
CA THR A 142 -25.37 7.60 -14.12
C THR A 142 -26.82 7.88 -14.53
N LEU A 143 -27.78 7.10 -14.03
CA LEU A 143 -29.21 7.32 -14.30
C LEU A 143 -29.72 8.66 -13.74
N GLU A 144 -29.23 9.10 -12.59
CA GLU A 144 -29.54 10.43 -12.04
C GLU A 144 -28.98 11.54 -12.95
N LEU A 145 -27.75 11.38 -13.44
CA LEU A 145 -27.15 12.31 -14.39
C LEU A 145 -27.95 12.40 -15.71
N LEU A 146 -28.38 11.26 -16.25
CA LEU A 146 -29.22 11.20 -17.46
C LEU A 146 -30.60 11.85 -17.25
N LYS A 147 -31.11 11.87 -16.02
CA LYS A 147 -32.35 12.60 -15.69
C LYS A 147 -32.14 14.11 -15.52
N GLY A 148 -30.89 14.58 -15.51
CA GLY A 148 -30.50 15.97 -15.38
C GLY A 148 -31.04 16.86 -16.51
N LYS A 149 -31.14 18.17 -16.23
CA LYS A 149 -31.74 19.15 -17.15
C LYS A 149 -30.94 19.27 -18.45
N GLU A 150 -29.61 19.21 -18.35
CA GLU A 150 -28.67 19.33 -19.46
C GLU A 150 -28.83 18.17 -20.44
N TYR A 151 -28.90 16.94 -19.92
CA TYR A 151 -29.12 15.76 -20.74
C TYR A 151 -30.53 15.75 -21.36
N ARG A 152 -31.56 16.12 -20.60
CA ARG A 152 -32.93 16.27 -21.15
C ARG A 152 -32.98 17.26 -22.31
N GLN A 153 -32.24 18.37 -22.25
CA GLN A 153 -32.19 19.32 -23.36
C GLN A 153 -31.56 18.69 -24.60
N GLN A 154 -30.47 17.94 -24.45
CA GLN A 154 -29.88 17.21 -25.58
C GLN A 154 -30.85 16.16 -26.14
N VAL A 155 -31.55 15.41 -25.27
CA VAL A 155 -32.57 14.45 -25.69
C VAL A 155 -33.70 15.12 -26.45
N MET A 156 -34.18 16.29 -26.01
CA MET A 156 -35.20 17.05 -26.73
C MET A 156 -34.72 17.50 -28.12
N ASN A 157 -33.47 17.93 -28.24
CA ASN A 157 -32.89 18.31 -29.52
C ASN A 157 -32.77 17.10 -30.46
N ILE A 158 -32.21 15.99 -29.99
CA ILE A 158 -32.10 14.73 -30.75
C ILE A 158 -33.48 14.24 -31.19
N MET A 159 -34.47 14.32 -30.31
CA MET A 159 -35.84 13.93 -30.61
C MET A 159 -36.45 14.84 -31.69
N THR A 160 -36.25 16.16 -31.58
CA THR A 160 -36.70 17.13 -32.60
C THR A 160 -36.08 16.85 -33.95
N GLU A 161 -34.76 16.65 -34.02
CA GLU A 161 -34.05 16.29 -35.24
C GLU A 161 -34.55 14.95 -35.81
N SER A 162 -34.83 13.97 -34.94
CA SER A 162 -35.38 12.68 -35.34
C SER A 162 -36.78 12.81 -35.95
N PHE A 163 -37.66 13.62 -35.36
CA PHE A 163 -38.99 13.94 -35.90
C PHE A 163 -38.91 14.68 -37.23
N GLU A 164 -37.88 15.51 -37.43
CA GLU A 164 -37.66 16.22 -38.68
C GLU A 164 -37.12 15.31 -39.80
N SER A 165 -36.60 14.14 -39.45
CA SER A 165 -36.06 13.19 -40.43
C SER A 165 -37.14 12.72 -41.41
N PRO A 166 -36.81 12.61 -42.72
CA PRO A 166 -37.76 12.13 -43.74
C PRO A 166 -38.36 10.76 -43.41
N HIS A 167 -37.57 9.87 -42.81
CA HIS A 167 -38.04 8.54 -42.42
C HIS A 167 -39.11 8.63 -41.32
N PHE A 168 -38.88 9.44 -40.28
CA PHE A 168 -39.83 9.57 -39.19
C PHE A 168 -41.11 10.28 -39.65
N LYS A 169 -40.98 11.35 -40.46
CA LYS A 169 -42.12 12.02 -41.10
C LYS A 169 -42.97 11.05 -41.92
N ALA A 170 -42.36 10.23 -42.77
CA ALA A 170 -43.08 9.23 -43.56
C ALA A 170 -43.82 8.22 -42.67
N LYS A 171 -43.19 7.75 -41.58
CA LYS A 171 -43.84 6.83 -40.64
C LYS A 171 -44.99 7.48 -39.88
N VAL A 172 -44.85 8.73 -39.46
CA VAL A 172 -45.94 9.48 -38.82
C VAL A 172 -47.09 9.68 -39.81
N SER A 173 -46.81 10.05 -41.06
CA SER A 173 -47.84 10.18 -42.10
C SER A 173 -48.58 8.87 -42.34
N GLU A 174 -47.87 7.73 -42.45
CA GLU A 174 -48.48 6.40 -42.62
C GLU A 174 -49.39 6.04 -41.43
N ILE A 175 -48.98 6.39 -40.20
CA ILE A 175 -49.80 6.17 -39.00
C ILE A 175 -51.05 7.06 -39.04
N LEU A 176 -50.91 8.33 -39.40
CA LEU A 176 -52.04 9.27 -39.51
C LEU A 176 -53.05 8.82 -40.57
N GLU A 177 -52.58 8.35 -41.73
CA GLU A 177 -53.42 7.77 -42.77
C GLU A 177 -54.20 6.55 -42.25
N LYS A 178 -53.52 5.61 -41.58
CA LYS A 178 -54.18 4.44 -40.96
C LYS A 178 -55.20 4.80 -39.89
N VAL A 179 -54.94 5.85 -39.11
CA VAL A 179 -55.90 6.35 -38.11
C VAL A 179 -57.11 6.96 -38.79
N ALA A 180 -56.91 7.78 -39.82
CA ALA A 180 -57.98 8.37 -40.61
C ALA A 180 -58.85 7.31 -41.29
N GLU A 181 -58.23 6.30 -41.92
CA GLU A 181 -58.94 5.15 -42.51
C GLU A 181 -59.79 4.41 -41.46
N LYS A 182 -59.25 4.17 -40.27
CA LYS A 182 -59.99 3.52 -39.17
C LYS A 182 -61.14 4.37 -38.63
N GLN A 183 -61.00 5.69 -38.58
CA GLN A 183 -62.09 6.57 -38.16
C GLN A 183 -63.20 6.64 -39.21
N MET A 184 -62.85 6.78 -40.49
CA MET A 184 -63.83 6.73 -41.58
C MET A 184 -64.53 5.38 -41.69
N SER A 185 -63.81 4.27 -41.46
CA SER A 185 -64.41 2.92 -41.42
C SER A 185 -65.34 2.70 -40.22
N LYS A 186 -65.14 3.43 -39.12
CA LYS A 186 -66.06 3.44 -37.96
C LYS A 186 -67.27 4.35 -38.18
N GLU A 187 -67.14 5.42 -38.95
CA GLU A 187 -68.27 6.28 -39.34
C GLU A 187 -69.19 5.59 -40.37
N ASP A 188 -68.65 4.71 -41.22
CA ASP A 188 -69.46 3.93 -42.18
C ASP A 188 -70.19 2.72 -41.54
N SER A 189 -70.00 2.49 -40.23
CA SER A 189 -70.75 1.51 -39.44
C SER A 189 -71.66 2.13 -38.37
N GLY A 190 -71.92 3.44 -38.45
CA GLY A 190 -72.77 4.19 -37.51
C GLY A 190 -73.98 4.90 -38.12
N GLY A 191 -74.39 4.56 -39.34
CA GLY A 191 -75.34 5.37 -40.12
C GLY A 191 -76.51 4.63 -40.77
N LYS A 192 -77.23 3.77 -40.05
CA LYS A 192 -78.58 3.37 -40.46
C LYS A 192 -79.42 2.86 -39.28
N GLU A 193 -80.07 3.79 -38.59
CA GLU A 193 -81.39 3.53 -38.02
C GLU A 193 -82.08 4.86 -37.72
N GLN A 194 -82.99 5.23 -38.62
CA GLN A 194 -84.03 6.21 -38.34
C GLN A 194 -85.38 5.58 -38.69
N GLY A 195 -86.19 5.38 -37.64
CA GLY A 195 -87.64 5.56 -37.75
C GLY A 195 -88.51 4.31 -37.66
N GLY A 196 -89.11 4.10 -36.48
CA GLY A 196 -90.54 3.80 -36.37
C GLY A 196 -90.91 2.56 -35.58
N GLY A 197 -91.67 2.73 -34.49
CA GLY A 197 -92.56 1.68 -33.98
C GLY A 197 -92.60 1.50 -32.47
N GLN A 198 -93.46 2.29 -31.83
CA GLN A 198 -94.02 2.19 -30.48
C GLN A 198 -94.41 0.76 -30.00
N SER A 199 -94.06 0.44 -28.74
CA SER A 199 -94.80 -0.35 -27.73
C SER A 199 -93.88 -0.52 -26.51
N GLN A 200 -94.08 0.19 -25.39
CA GLN A 200 -94.99 -0.10 -24.28
C GLN A 200 -94.60 -1.37 -23.48
N ASP A 201 -94.61 -1.20 -22.15
CA ASP A 201 -94.39 -2.17 -21.06
C ASP A 201 -92.91 -2.32 -20.62
N GLY A 202 -92.50 -2.17 -19.37
CA GLY A 202 -93.17 -2.03 -18.08
C GLY A 202 -92.18 -2.50 -16.98
N GLY A 203 -92.06 -1.75 -15.88
CA GLY A 203 -91.35 -2.14 -14.64
C GLY A 203 -89.82 -2.11 -14.71
N GLY A 204 -89.04 -1.73 -13.70
CA GLY A 204 -89.27 -1.54 -12.27
C GLY A 204 -87.99 -1.97 -11.52
N GLY A 205 -87.60 -1.24 -10.47
CA GLY A 205 -86.52 -1.59 -9.53
C GLY A 205 -85.15 -1.01 -9.91
N GLU A 206 -84.65 0.06 -9.30
CA GLU A 206 -84.22 0.23 -7.89
C GLU A 206 -82.98 -0.59 -7.53
N SER A 207 -81.92 0.15 -7.16
CA SER A 207 -80.80 -0.13 -6.25
C SER A 207 -79.48 0.30 -6.91
N GLY A 208 -78.68 1.22 -6.38
CA GLY A 208 -78.56 1.67 -5.00
C GLY A 208 -77.14 1.41 -4.51
N GLY A 209 -76.36 2.49 -4.31
CA GLY A 209 -75.15 2.51 -3.48
C GLY A 209 -73.92 1.81 -4.09
N SER A 210 -72.68 2.10 -3.75
CA SER A 210 -72.00 2.97 -2.78
C SER A 210 -70.52 2.92 -3.24
N GLY A 211 -69.72 3.98 -3.21
CA GLY A 211 -69.18 4.56 -1.98
C GLY A 211 -67.75 4.04 -1.72
N GLU A 212 -66.85 5.00 -1.46
CA GLU A 212 -65.51 4.87 -0.83
C GLU A 212 -64.37 4.20 -1.65
N GLY A 213 -63.13 4.66 -1.59
CA GLY A 213 -62.49 5.63 -0.71
C GLY A 213 -61.05 5.19 -0.39
N GLY A 214 -60.14 6.16 -0.21
CA GLY A 214 -58.82 5.99 0.43
C GLY A 214 -57.72 5.40 -0.47
N GLY A 215 -56.50 5.93 -0.53
CA GLY A 215 -55.77 6.68 0.49
C GLY A 215 -54.67 5.80 1.06
N SER A 216 -53.52 5.78 0.39
CA SER A 216 -52.15 5.58 0.90
C SER A 216 -51.18 5.87 -0.23
#